data_AF-A0A8J4A4Y6-F1
#
_entry.id   AF-A0A8J4A4Y6-F1
#
_cell.length_a   1.000
_cell.length_b   1.000
_cell.length_c   1.000
_cell.angle_alpha   90.00
_cell.angle_beta   90.00
_cell.angle_gamma   90.00
#
_symmetry.space_group_name_H-M   'P 1'
#
loop_
_entity.id
_entity.type
_entity.pdbx_description
1 polymer ?
#
loop_
_entity_poly.entity_id
_entity_poly.type
_entity_poly.pdbx_seq_one_letter_code
_entity_poly.pdbx_strand_id
1 'polypeptide(L)'
;MAVDFTTDDVSAPGFNDFVESNRPEWAKSAATAGAQLLDLDRGFDGPVEVYLLDDGEVVTFTLTRLGDDSISAQRYRLVFDRGDDGLHRFVSGKASQKCQSGRGHQSFSGDTCQ
;
A
#
# COMPACT_ATOMS: atom_id res chain seq x y z
N MET A 1 -0.57 9.61 1.58
CA MET A 1 -1.42 8.75 0.72
C MET A 1 -2.87 8.91 1.15
N ALA A 2 -3.82 8.83 0.21
CA ALA A 2 -5.24 8.71 0.48
C ALA A 2 -5.83 7.52 -0.28
N VAL A 3 -6.83 6.87 0.30
CA VAL A 3 -7.62 5.80 -0.35
C VAL A 3 -9.01 6.34 -0.61
N ASP A 4 -9.49 6.20 -1.84
CA ASP A 4 -10.89 6.40 -2.19
C ASP A 4 -11.64 5.09 -1.93
N PHE A 5 -12.51 5.08 -0.92
CA PHE A 5 -13.28 3.88 -0.52
C PHE A 5 -14.46 3.57 -1.45
N THR A 6 -14.72 4.38 -2.48
CA THR A 6 -15.75 4.11 -3.49
C THR A 6 -15.18 3.40 -4.72
N THR A 7 -13.91 3.65 -5.04
CA THR A 7 -13.22 3.05 -6.20
C THR A 7 -12.05 2.17 -5.83
N ASP A 8 -11.71 2.10 -4.54
CA ASP A 8 -10.55 1.43 -3.97
C ASP A 8 -9.20 2.00 -4.43
N ASP A 9 -9.22 3.19 -5.04
CA ASP A 9 -8.03 3.79 -5.61
C ASP A 9 -7.13 4.38 -4.54
N VAL A 10 -5.84 4.09 -4.67
CA VAL A 10 -4.79 4.74 -3.91
C VAL A 10 -4.33 5.97 -4.68
N SER A 11 -4.33 7.12 -4.01
CA SER A 11 -3.74 8.35 -4.50
C SER A 11 -2.59 8.80 -3.59
N ALA A 12 -1.54 9.34 -4.20
CA ALA A 12 -0.40 9.88 -3.48
C ALA A 12 0.04 11.25 -4.04
N PRO A 13 -0.81 12.29 -3.89
CA PRO A 13 -0.44 13.65 -4.33
C PRO A 13 0.88 14.08 -3.72
N GLY A 14 1.78 14.63 -4.54
CA GLY A 14 3.10 15.12 -4.11
C GLY A 14 4.18 14.05 -3.91
N PHE A 15 3.83 12.74 -3.93
CA PHE A 15 4.83 11.68 -3.77
C PHE A 15 5.85 11.68 -4.92
N ASN A 16 5.37 11.74 -6.16
CA ASN A 16 6.26 11.78 -7.32
C ASN A 16 7.07 13.07 -7.40
N ASP A 17 6.48 14.22 -7.03
CA ASP A 17 7.19 15.50 -6.97
C ASP A 17 8.33 15.45 -5.94
N PHE A 18 8.10 14.78 -4.81
CA PHE A 18 9.13 14.54 -3.80
C PHE A 18 10.26 13.65 -4.33
N VAL A 19 9.93 12.54 -4.99
CA VAL A 19 10.91 11.63 -5.59
C VAL A 19 11.76 12.37 -6.62
N GLU A 20 11.12 13.16 -7.49
CA GLU A 20 11.79 13.96 -8.51
C GLU A 20 12.77 14.96 -7.89
N SER A 21 12.31 15.71 -6.88
CA SER A 21 13.08 16.82 -6.30
C SER A 21 14.23 16.34 -5.41
N ASN A 22 14.04 15.23 -4.68
CA ASN A 22 14.97 14.79 -3.64
C ASN A 22 15.80 13.57 -4.04
N ARG A 23 15.37 12.85 -5.08
CA ARG A 23 16.03 11.64 -5.61
C ARG A 23 16.45 10.65 -4.50
N PRO A 24 15.53 10.28 -3.59
CA PRO A 24 15.89 9.52 -2.40
C PRO A 24 16.35 8.10 -2.75
N GLU A 25 17.29 7.56 -1.98
CA GLU A 25 17.83 6.21 -2.20
C GLU A 25 16.76 5.12 -2.15
N TRP A 26 15.74 5.28 -1.31
CA TRP A 26 14.62 4.35 -1.23
C TRP A 26 13.74 4.33 -2.49
N ALA A 27 13.84 5.30 -3.40
CA ALA A 27 13.09 5.29 -4.66
C ALA A 27 13.76 4.42 -5.74
N LYS A 28 14.93 3.82 -5.46
CA LYS A 28 15.63 2.93 -6.41
C LYS A 28 15.03 1.52 -6.51
N SER A 29 14.06 1.19 -5.67
CA SER A 29 13.31 -0.06 -5.71
C SER A 29 11.82 0.23 -5.51
N ALA A 30 10.97 -0.46 -6.28
CA ALA A 30 9.52 -0.35 -6.15
C ALA A 30 9.05 -0.77 -4.75
N ALA A 31 9.67 -1.81 -4.16
CA ALA A 31 9.34 -2.27 -2.81
C ALA A 31 9.63 -1.20 -1.75
N THR A 32 10.81 -0.58 -1.77
CA THR A 32 11.14 0.47 -0.80
C THR A 32 10.35 1.75 -1.04
N ALA A 33 10.07 2.11 -2.30
CA ALA A 33 9.16 3.21 -2.63
C ALA A 33 7.74 2.96 -2.12
N GLY A 34 7.23 1.73 -2.29
CA GLY A 34 5.93 1.31 -1.77
C GLY A 34 5.85 1.34 -0.25
N ALA A 35 6.90 0.89 0.44
CA ALA A 35 6.96 0.96 1.91
C ALA A 35 6.91 2.41 2.41
N GLN A 36 7.59 3.33 1.75
CA GLN A 36 7.56 4.77 2.07
C GLN A 36 6.22 5.41 1.72
N LEU A 37 5.62 5.06 0.57
CA LEU A 37 4.29 5.54 0.17
C LEU A 37 3.21 5.16 1.19
N LEU A 38 3.28 3.93 1.72
CA LEU A 38 2.38 3.40 2.74
C LEU A 38 2.76 3.79 4.17
N ASP A 39 3.86 4.51 4.35
CA ASP A 39 4.40 4.90 5.66
C ASP A 39 4.56 3.71 6.62
N LEU A 40 5.15 2.60 6.14
CA LEU A 40 5.26 1.37 6.93
C LEU A 40 6.26 1.43 8.09
N ASP A 41 7.07 2.49 8.16
CA ASP A 41 7.98 2.73 9.28
C ASP A 41 7.28 3.34 10.50
N ARG A 42 6.00 3.72 10.37
CA ARG A 42 5.21 4.26 11.48
C ARG A 42 4.87 3.20 12.52
N GLY A 43 4.52 3.65 13.72
CA GLY A 43 3.91 2.79 14.73
C GLY A 43 2.53 2.29 14.29
N PHE A 44 2.28 1.00 14.44
CA PHE A 44 0.96 0.39 14.26
C PHE A 44 0.34 0.02 15.61
N ASP A 45 -0.99 0.08 15.67
CA ASP A 45 -1.73 -0.55 16.74
C ASP A 45 -1.73 -2.06 16.49
N GLY A 46 -1.03 -2.80 17.35
CA GLY A 46 -0.91 -4.26 17.28
C GLY A 46 0.40 -4.77 16.67
N PRO A 47 0.65 -6.09 16.76
CA PRO A 47 1.86 -6.73 16.23
C PRO A 47 1.71 -6.98 14.73
N VAL A 48 1.62 -5.91 13.94
CA VAL A 48 1.36 -6.00 12.50
C VAL A 48 2.43 -6.82 11.79
N GLU A 49 1.99 -7.76 10.97
CA GLU A 49 2.85 -8.52 10.07
C GLU A 49 2.68 -8.01 8.64
N VAL A 50 3.80 -7.72 7.98
CA VAL A 50 3.84 -7.22 6.60
C VAL A 50 4.37 -8.32 5.69
N TYR A 51 3.57 -8.70 4.70
CA TYR A 51 3.94 -9.62 3.64
C TYR A 51 4.12 -8.83 2.33
N LEU A 52 5.27 -9.01 1.70
CA LEU A 52 5.65 -8.34 0.46
C LEU A 52 5.72 -9.36 -0.68
N LEU A 53 5.07 -9.04 -1.80
CA LEU A 53 5.29 -9.67 -3.09
C LEU A 53 5.71 -8.58 -4.09
N ASP A 54 6.91 -8.72 -4.64
CA ASP A 54 7.48 -7.80 -5.63
C ASP A 54 7.59 -8.50 -6.99
N ASP A 55 6.87 -7.97 -7.97
CA ASP A 55 6.85 -8.42 -9.37
C ASP A 55 7.44 -7.34 -10.30
N GLY A 56 8.38 -6.53 -9.79
CA GLY A 56 9.08 -5.47 -10.51
C GLY A 56 8.28 -4.17 -10.56
N GLU A 57 7.35 -4.06 -11.51
CA GLU A 57 6.50 -2.85 -11.66
C GLU A 57 5.32 -2.87 -10.68
N VAL A 58 4.91 -4.05 -10.24
CA VAL A 58 3.80 -4.22 -9.33
C VAL A 58 4.30 -4.75 -8.00
N VAL A 59 3.98 -4.03 -6.93
CA VAL A 59 4.28 -4.43 -5.57
C VAL A 59 3.01 -4.61 -4.78
N THR A 60 2.88 -5.76 -4.14
CA THR A 60 1.74 -6.07 -3.26
C THR A 60 2.18 -6.17 -1.82
N PHE A 61 1.62 -5.32 -0.97
CA PHE A 61 1.75 -5.39 0.49
C PHE A 61 0.48 -6.00 1.07
N THR A 62 0.61 -6.97 1.96
CA THR A 62 -0.49 -7.45 2.80
C THR A 62 -0.12 -7.26 4.26
N LEU A 63 -0.91 -6.46 4.97
CA LEU A 63 -0.78 -6.21 6.40
C LEU A 63 -1.80 -7.08 7.13
N THR A 64 -1.37 -7.79 8.17
CA THR A 64 -2.24 -8.62 9.01
C THR A 64 -1.99 -8.34 10.48
N ARG A 65 -2.81 -8.90 11.37
CA ARG A 65 -2.73 -8.68 12.83
C ARG A 65 -2.83 -7.21 13.22
N LEU A 66 -3.65 -6.48 12.46
CA LEU A 66 -4.05 -5.11 12.75
C LEU A 66 -4.77 -5.11 14.11
N GLY A 67 -4.60 -4.06 14.90
CA GLY A 67 -5.35 -3.82 16.15
C GLY A 67 -6.83 -3.48 15.93
N ASP A 68 -7.33 -3.62 14.70
CA ASP A 68 -8.70 -3.37 14.29
C ASP A 68 -9.56 -4.63 14.50
N ASP A 69 -10.73 -4.46 15.13
CA ASP A 69 -11.64 -5.56 15.48
C ASP A 69 -12.62 -5.93 14.35
N SER A 70 -12.56 -5.19 13.24
CA SER A 70 -13.41 -5.34 12.05
C SER A 70 -12.59 -5.85 10.86
N ILE A 71 -11.35 -5.40 10.70
CA ILE A 71 -10.44 -5.73 9.61
C ILE A 71 -9.38 -6.74 10.07
N SER A 72 -9.34 -7.91 9.43
CA SER A 72 -8.32 -8.94 9.70
C SER A 72 -7.04 -8.72 8.89
N ALA A 73 -7.15 -8.15 7.69
CA ALA A 73 -6.01 -7.85 6.83
C ALA A 73 -6.33 -6.69 5.86
N GLN A 74 -5.30 -5.93 5.50
CA GLN A 74 -5.33 -4.94 4.41
C GLN A 74 -4.35 -5.33 3.33
N ARG A 75 -4.69 -5.05 2.08
CA ARG A 75 -3.83 -5.31 0.92
C ARG A 75 -3.76 -4.10 0.02
N TYR A 76 -2.54 -3.74 -0.34
CA TYR A 76 -2.23 -2.68 -1.28
C TYR A 76 -1.52 -3.29 -2.48
N ARG A 77 -2.09 -3.15 -3.67
CA ARG A 77 -1.42 -3.50 -4.93
C ARG A 77 -1.06 -2.20 -5.64
N LEU A 78 0.23 -1.87 -5.62
CA LEU A 78 0.78 -0.61 -6.11
C LEU A 78 1.51 -0.85 -7.43
N VAL A 79 1.37 0.07 -8.37
CA VAL A 79 2.04 0.07 -9.67
C VAL A 79 3.01 1.23 -9.71
N PHE A 80 4.25 0.93 -10.08
CA PHE A 80 5.33 1.88 -10.24
C PHE A 80 5.89 1.82 -11.66
N ASP A 81 6.25 2.99 -12.17
CA ASP A 81 7.03 3.11 -13.40
C ASP A 81 8.47 3.49 -13.05
N ARG A 82 9.44 2.91 -13.77
CA ARG A 82 10.86 3.17 -13.56
C ARG A 82 11.35 4.14 -14.63
N GLY A 83 11.69 5.35 -14.21
CA GLY A 83 12.25 6.35 -15.12
C GLY A 83 13.69 6.03 -15.54
N ASP A 84 14.17 6.73 -16.58
CA ASP A 84 15.54 6.64 -17.10
C ASP A 84 16.61 6.98 -16.05
N ASP A 85 16.21 7.75 -15.03
CA ASP A 85 17.04 8.09 -13.88
C ASP A 85 17.16 6.96 -12.84
N GLY A 86 16.52 5.83 -13.10
CA GLY A 86 16.53 4.63 -12.28
C GLY A 86 15.58 4.68 -11.08
N LEU A 87 14.76 5.73 -10.94
CA LEU A 87 13.85 5.91 -9.81
C LEU A 87 12.42 5.45 -10.16
N HIS A 88 11.75 4.87 -9.16
CA HIS A 88 10.38 4.39 -9.25
C HIS A 88 9.39 5.47 -8.85
N ARG A 89 8.45 5.79 -9.74
CA ARG A 89 7.37 6.76 -9.56
C ARG A 89 6.04 6.03 -9.47
N PHE A 90 5.20 6.44 -8.53
CA PHE A 90 3.89 5.83 -8.33
C PHE A 90 2.97 6.17 -9.51
N VAL A 91 2.33 5.16 -10.09
CA VAL A 91 1.41 5.30 -11.23
C VAL A 91 -0.03 5.17 -10.75
N SER A 92 -0.34 4.08 -10.06
CA SER A 92 -1.68 3.78 -9.55
C SER A 92 -1.60 2.73 -8.46
N GLY A 93 -2.68 2.56 -7.71
CA GLY A 93 -2.75 1.49 -6.74
C GLY A 93 -4.19 1.17 -6.36
N LYS A 94 -4.39 -0.05 -5.86
CA LYS A 94 -5.65 -0.50 -5.30
C LYS A 94 -5.46 -0.92 -3.85
N ALA A 95 -6.38 -0.48 -2.99
CA ALA A 95 -6.52 -0.96 -1.63
C ALA A 95 -7.65 -1.99 -1.56
N SER A 96 -7.53 -2.96 -0.67
CA SER A 96 -8.62 -3.88 -0.38
C SER A 96 -8.43 -4.40 1.03
N GLN A 97 -9.50 -4.86 1.65
CA GLN A 97 -9.46 -5.39 3.01
C GLN A 97 -10.14 -6.74 3.09
N LYS A 98 -9.85 -7.46 4.16
CA LYS A 98 -10.52 -8.70 4.52
C LYS A 98 -11.05 -8.54 5.93
N CYS A 99 -12.34 -8.74 6.12
CA CYS A 99 -12.96 -8.58 7.43
C CYS A 99 -12.64 -9.74 8.37
N GLN A 100 -12.72 -9.47 9.67
CA GLN A 100 -12.78 -10.50 10.69
C GLN A 100 -14.00 -11.41 10.47
N SER A 101 -13.95 -12.62 11.03
CA SER A 101 -15.07 -13.56 10.94
C SER A 101 -16.35 -12.94 11.52
N GLY A 102 -17.44 -12.95 10.74
CA GLY A 102 -18.72 -12.36 11.13
C GLY A 102 -18.84 -10.85 10.92
N ARG A 103 -17.81 -10.19 10.37
CA ARG A 103 -17.77 -8.73 10.13
C ARG A 103 -17.90 -8.35 8.66
N GLY A 104 -18.39 -9.27 7.83
CA GLY A 104 -18.54 -9.08 6.39
C GLY A 104 -17.71 -10.06 5.56
N HIS A 105 -17.13 -9.57 4.47
CA HIS A 105 -16.44 -10.39 3.47
C HIS A 105 -15.13 -10.99 3.99
N GLN A 106 -14.89 -12.26 3.63
CA GLN A 106 -13.72 -13.04 4.05
C GLN A 106 -12.65 -13.17 2.96
N SER A 107 -12.91 -12.60 1.78
CA SER A 107 -11.95 -12.35 0.71
C SER A 107 -11.53 -10.88 0.72
N PHE A 108 -10.43 -10.57 0.03
CA PHE A 108 -10.07 -9.17 -0.21
C PHE A 108 -11.13 -8.51 -1.09
N SER A 109 -11.73 -7.43 -0.58
CA SER A 109 -12.70 -6.59 -1.28
C SER A 109 -12.45 -5.12 -0.94
N GLY A 110 -12.96 -4.22 -1.78
CA GLY A 110 -13.06 -2.79 -1.50
C GLY A 110 -14.14 -2.41 -0.50
N ASP A 111 -15.11 -3.30 -0.31
CA ASP A 111 -16.26 -3.07 0.56
C ASP A 111 -15.84 -2.82 2.02
N THR A 112 -16.69 -2.12 2.78
CA THR A 112 -16.44 -1.87 4.20
C THR A 112 -16.74 -3.09 5.06
N CYS A 113 -15.93 -3.31 6.09
CA CYS A 113 -16.27 -4.22 7.19
C CYS A 113 -17.34 -3.61 8.10
N GLN A 114 -18.14 -4.45 8.75
CA GLN A 114 -19.30 -4.08 9.59
C GLN A 114 -19.02 -4.14 11.09
#